data_AF-A7DZV2-F1
#
_entry.id   AF-A7DZV2-F1
#
_cell.length_a   1.000
_cell.length_b   1.000
_cell.length_c   1.000
_cell.angle_alpha   90.00
_cell.angle_beta   90.00
_cell.angle_gamma   90.00
#
_symmetry.space_group_name_H-M   'P 1'
#
loop_
_entity.id
_entity.type
_entity.pdbx_description
1 polymer ?
#
loop_
_entity_poly.entity_id
_entity_poly.type
_entity_poly.pdbx_seq_one_letter_code
_entity_poly.pdbx_strand_id
1 'polypeptide(L)'
;MVLKQPLANAISKKGFVITEKTSDYFVESGFGVIETLLSMFSNTVSFIRVGAFALNHVGLFIAFASMAQMMKNNAGSILMYVLGNVIIIVLEGLIVFIQGLRLEYYELFSKYYDGSGLQFKPITIDSVE
;
A
#
# COMPACT_ATOMS: atom_id res chain seq x y z
N MET A 1 16.74 10.22 -13.53
CA MET A 1 16.96 11.45 -14.33
C MET A 1 18.43 11.90 -14.33
N VAL A 2 19.15 11.79 -13.22
CA VAL A 2 20.56 12.20 -13.10
C VAL A 2 21.52 11.59 -14.11
N LEU A 3 21.45 10.27 -14.36
CA LEU A 3 22.32 9.63 -15.36
C LEU A 3 21.77 9.67 -16.79
N LYS A 4 20.57 10.23 -17.04
CA LYS A 4 19.91 10.09 -18.34
C LYS A 4 20.67 10.80 -19.46
N GLN A 5 21.18 12.01 -19.21
CA GLN A 5 21.99 12.76 -20.17
C GLN A 5 23.41 12.20 -20.37
N PRO A 6 24.19 11.86 -19.32
CA PRO A 6 25.54 11.30 -19.52
C PRO A 6 25.50 9.90 -20.16
N LEU A 7 24.51 9.06 -19.84
CA LEU A 7 24.37 7.73 -20.45
C LEU A 7 23.84 7.80 -21.89
N ALA A 8 22.90 8.72 -22.19
CA ALA A 8 22.42 8.95 -23.56
C ALA A 8 23.53 9.50 -24.47
N ASN A 9 24.38 10.40 -23.96
CA ASN A 9 25.53 10.92 -24.70
C ASN A 9 26.63 9.85 -24.88
N ALA A 10 26.83 8.96 -23.90
CA ALA A 10 27.76 7.83 -24.02
C ALA A 10 27.32 6.81 -25.09
N ILE A 11 26.01 6.57 -25.23
CA ILE A 11 25.45 5.64 -26.24
C ILE A 11 25.36 6.29 -27.63
N SER A 12 25.09 7.59 -27.73
CA SER A 12 24.87 8.29 -28.99
C SER A 12 26.17 8.67 -29.75
N LYS A 13 27.36 8.39 -29.19
CA LYS A 13 28.70 8.74 -29.75
C LYS A 13 28.90 10.20 -30.16
N LYS A 14 27.92 11.09 -29.94
CA LYS A 14 28.09 12.53 -29.94
C LYS A 14 28.66 12.90 -28.58
N GLY A 15 29.90 13.40 -28.59
CA GLY A 15 30.61 13.85 -27.39
C GLY A 15 29.76 14.78 -26.53
N PHE A 16 30.12 14.87 -25.26
CA PHE A 16 29.49 15.63 -24.18
C PHE A 16 29.03 17.04 -24.59
N VAL A 17 27.86 17.16 -25.22
CA VAL A 17 27.22 18.46 -25.47
C VAL A 17 26.21 18.66 -24.34
N ILE A 18 26.62 19.41 -23.33
CA ILE A 18 25.68 20.02 -22.39
C ILE A 18 25.12 21.26 -23.12
N THR A 19 23.86 21.19 -23.55
CA THR A 19 23.19 22.27 -24.30
C THR A 19 22.71 23.42 -23.40
N GLU A 20 22.72 23.26 -22.07
CA GLU A 20 22.39 24.32 -21.11
C GLU A 20 23.54 24.62 -20.14
N LYS A 21 23.46 25.78 -19.46
CA LYS A 21 24.38 26.21 -18.41
C LYS A 21 24.56 25.07 -17.41
N THR A 22 25.79 24.61 -17.17
CA THR A 22 26.12 23.48 -16.26
C THR A 22 25.47 23.61 -14.86
N SER A 23 25.21 24.85 -14.43
CA SER A 23 24.47 25.17 -13.20
C SER A 23 23.01 24.71 -13.23
N ASP A 24 22.28 24.98 -14.31
CA ASP A 24 20.84 24.70 -14.41
C ASP A 24 20.59 23.18 -14.46
N TYR A 25 21.45 22.45 -15.18
CA TYR A 25 21.42 20.99 -15.18
C TYR A 25 21.67 20.39 -13.79
N PHE A 26 22.64 20.91 -13.03
CA PHE A 26 22.93 20.39 -11.69
C PHE A 26 21.76 20.64 -10.72
N VAL A 27 21.16 21.82 -10.78
CA VAL A 27 19.98 22.18 -9.97
C VAL A 27 18.79 21.31 -10.35
N GLU A 28 18.47 21.15 -11.63
CA GLU A 28 17.34 20.33 -12.09
C GLU A 28 17.52 18.85 -11.76
N SER A 29 18.73 18.34 -11.96
CA SER A 29 19.09 16.96 -11.64
C SER A 29 19.01 16.68 -10.14
N GLY A 30 19.45 17.64 -9.30
CA GLY A 30 19.32 17.58 -7.84
C GLY A 30 17.86 17.60 -7.38
N PHE A 31 17.04 18.51 -7.93
CA PHE A 31 15.61 18.57 -7.64
C PHE A 31 14.89 17.29 -8.05
N GLY A 32 15.22 16.70 -9.21
CA GLY A 32 14.62 15.44 -9.66
C GLY A 32 14.92 14.24 -8.74
N VAL A 33 16.09 14.21 -8.08
CA VAL A 33 16.38 13.18 -7.06
C VAL A 33 15.51 13.37 -5.83
N ILE A 34 15.39 14.62 -5.35
CA ILE A 34 14.57 14.95 -4.19
C ILE A 34 13.10 14.62 -4.48
N GLU A 35 12.58 14.98 -5.65
CA GLU A 35 11.21 14.65 -6.06
C GLU A 35 10.98 13.14 -6.12
N THR A 36 11.92 12.38 -6.68
CA THR A 36 11.84 10.91 -6.70
C THR A 36 11.82 10.33 -5.29
N LEU A 37 12.66 10.85 -4.39
CA LEU A 37 12.70 10.46 -2.98
C LEU A 37 11.40 10.78 -2.26
N LEU A 38 10.88 12.00 -2.42
CA LEU A 38 9.62 12.44 -1.83
C LEU A 38 8.43 11.63 -2.36
N SER A 39 8.44 11.31 -3.66
CA SER A 39 7.43 10.44 -4.28
C SER A 39 7.49 9.02 -3.71
N MET A 40 8.69 8.44 -3.57
CA MET A 40 8.83 7.13 -2.91
C MET A 40 8.42 7.16 -1.45
N PHE A 41 8.79 8.22 -0.71
CA PHE A 41 8.43 8.37 0.69
C PHE A 41 6.91 8.51 0.87
N SER A 42 6.25 9.34 0.05
CA SER A 42 4.80 9.50 0.04
C SER A 42 4.08 8.16 -0.20
N ASN A 43 4.57 7.39 -1.17
CA ASN A 43 4.07 6.05 -1.44
C ASN A 43 4.24 5.09 -0.25
N THR A 44 5.40 5.11 0.41
CA THR A 44 5.68 4.28 1.60
C THR A 44 4.80 4.67 2.79
N VAL A 45 4.62 5.98 3.03
CA VAL A 45 3.79 6.48 4.12
C VAL A 45 2.34 6.04 3.94
N SER A 46 1.83 5.87 2.72
CA SER A 46 0.47 5.34 2.53
C SER A 46 0.26 3.95 3.16
N PHE A 47 1.30 3.09 3.11
CA PHE A 47 1.25 1.75 3.71
C PHE A 47 1.29 1.75 5.24
N ILE A 48 1.67 2.85 5.90
CA ILE A 48 1.68 2.95 7.38
C ILE A 48 0.29 2.67 7.98
N ARG A 49 -0.75 2.90 7.18
CA ARG A 49 -2.14 2.67 7.55
C ARG A 49 -2.41 1.22 7.92
N VAL A 50 -1.79 0.26 7.23
CA VAL A 50 -1.88 -1.17 7.57
C VAL A 50 -1.27 -1.43 8.95
N GLY A 51 -0.12 -0.80 9.23
CA GLY A 51 0.53 -0.85 10.55
C GLY A 51 -0.35 -0.26 11.65
N ALA A 52 -1.02 0.86 11.40
CA ALA A 52 -1.92 1.48 12.36
C ALA A 52 -3.12 0.56 12.71
N PHE A 53 -3.65 -0.18 11.75
CA PHE A 53 -4.71 -1.16 12.03
C PHE A 53 -4.22 -2.36 12.86
N ALA A 54 -3.00 -2.85 12.60
CA ALA A 54 -2.41 -3.92 13.42
C ALA A 54 -2.20 -3.49 14.88
N LEU A 55 -1.82 -2.24 15.11
CA LEU A 55 -1.71 -1.68 16.46
C LEU A 55 -3.08 -1.54 17.14
N ASN A 56 -4.11 -1.14 16.40
CA ASN A 56 -5.48 -1.10 16.92
C ASN A 56 -5.97 -2.49 17.34
N HIS A 57 -5.66 -3.52 16.55
CA HIS A 57 -6.01 -4.91 16.87
C HIS A 57 -5.45 -5.35 18.22
N VAL A 58 -4.15 -5.12 18.42
CA VAL A 58 -3.48 -5.42 19.68
C VAL A 58 -4.05 -4.57 20.82
N GLY A 59 -4.31 -3.28 20.57
CA GLY A 59 -4.89 -2.37 21.55
C GLY A 59 -6.29 -2.79 22.02
N LEU A 60 -7.16 -3.18 21.09
CA LEU A 60 -8.51 -3.67 21.39
C LEU A 60 -8.43 -4.98 22.18
N PHE A 61 -7.56 -5.90 21.78
CA PHE A 61 -7.36 -7.17 22.48
C PHE A 61 -6.91 -6.95 23.93
N ILE A 62 -5.94 -6.06 24.16
CA ILE A 62 -5.47 -5.72 25.51
C ILE A 62 -6.61 -5.11 26.35
N ALA A 63 -7.44 -4.25 25.76
CA ALA A 63 -8.57 -3.66 26.46
C ALA A 63 -9.59 -4.73 26.88
N PHE A 64 -9.96 -5.63 25.98
CA PHE A 64 -10.88 -6.74 26.29
C PHE A 64 -10.29 -7.72 27.31
N ALA A 65 -8.99 -8.03 27.21
CA ALA A 65 -8.30 -8.89 28.17
C ALA A 65 -8.25 -8.25 29.57
N SER A 66 -7.96 -6.95 29.66
CA SER A 66 -7.97 -6.20 30.92
C SER A 66 -9.35 -6.20 31.57
N MET A 67 -10.41 -5.94 30.79
CA MET A 67 -11.79 -6.01 31.29
C MET A 67 -12.14 -7.42 31.79
N ALA A 68 -11.73 -8.47 31.08
CA ALA A 68 -11.96 -9.86 31.48
C ALA A 68 -11.22 -10.24 32.77
N GLN A 69 -10.02 -9.70 33.00
CA GLN A 69 -9.24 -9.92 34.23
C GLN A 69 -9.85 -9.20 35.45
N MET A 70 -10.47 -8.04 35.25
CA MET A 70 -11.14 -7.30 36.33
C MET A 70 -12.44 -7.97 36.81
N MET A 71 -12.99 -8.91 36.03
CA MET A 71 -14.19 -9.64 36.41
C MET A 71 -13.89 -10.74 37.43
N LYS A 72 -14.53 -10.67 38.60
CA LYS A 72 -14.38 -11.67 39.68
C LYS A 72 -15.04 -13.03 39.39
N ASN A 73 -15.87 -13.13 38.35
CA ASN A 73 -16.58 -14.35 37.99
C ASN A 73 -15.91 -15.04 36.79
N ASN A 74 -15.44 -16.28 36.99
CA ASN A 74 -14.78 -17.08 35.94
C ASN A 74 -15.64 -17.24 34.68
N ALA A 75 -16.95 -17.45 34.84
CA ALA A 75 -17.87 -17.60 33.71
C ALA A 75 -17.97 -16.30 32.89
N GLY A 76 -17.98 -15.15 33.58
CA GLY A 76 -18.05 -13.85 32.92
C GLY A 76 -16.74 -13.43 32.26
N SER A 77 -15.59 -13.82 32.83
CA SER A 77 -14.27 -13.60 32.21
C SER A 77 -14.14 -14.35 30.88
N ILE A 78 -14.53 -15.63 30.86
CA ILE A 78 -14.54 -16.45 29.64
C ILE A 78 -15.50 -15.88 28.60
N LEU A 79 -16.71 -15.47 29.01
CA LEU A 79 -17.67 -14.82 28.12
C LEU A 79 -17.08 -13.56 27.48
N MET A 80 -16.37 -12.74 28.25
CA MET A 80 -15.72 -11.53 27.74
C MET A 80 -14.60 -11.81 26.75
N TYR A 81 -13.80 -12.86 26.95
CA TYR A 81 -12.80 -13.26 25.96
C TYR A 81 -13.45 -13.69 24.65
N VAL A 82 -14.51 -14.50 24.70
CA VAL A 82 -15.22 -14.95 23.49
C VAL A 82 -15.86 -13.77 22.77
N LEU A 83 -16.58 -12.92 23.50
CA LEU A 83 -17.25 -11.75 22.95
C LEU A 83 -16.25 -10.75 22.36
N GLY A 84 -15.16 -10.47 23.08
CA GLY A 84 -14.08 -9.59 22.61
C GLY A 84 -13.47 -10.08 21.31
N ASN A 85 -13.12 -11.37 21.21
CA ASN A 85 -12.57 -11.94 19.98
C ASN A 85 -13.56 -11.85 18.80
N VAL A 86 -14.83 -12.18 19.02
CA VAL A 86 -15.86 -12.09 17.96
C VAL A 86 -16.00 -10.65 17.47
N ILE A 87 -16.07 -9.68 18.38
CA ILE A 87 -16.19 -8.26 18.03
C ILE A 87 -14.95 -7.79 17.26
N ILE A 88 -13.76 -8.10 17.76
CA ILE A 88 -12.48 -7.74 17.11
C ILE A 88 -12.45 -8.29 15.67
N ILE A 89 -12.72 -9.58 15.50
CA ILE A 89 -12.66 -10.24 14.19
C ILE A 89 -13.67 -9.62 13.21
N VAL A 90 -14.90 -9.40 13.64
CA VAL A 90 -15.95 -8.86 12.77
C VAL A 90 -15.68 -7.39 12.42
N LEU A 91 -15.41 -6.56 13.41
CA LEU A 91 -15.26 -5.12 13.24
C LEU A 91 -13.96 -4.78 12.51
N GLU A 92 -12.83 -5.28 13.00
CA GLU A 92 -11.54 -4.98 12.38
C GLU A 92 -11.34 -5.76 11.09
N GLY A 93 -11.82 -7.00 11.00
CA GLY A 93 -11.78 -7.76 9.76
C GLY A 93 -12.45 -7.00 8.62
N LEU A 94 -13.64 -6.41 8.86
CA LEU A 94 -14.34 -5.59 7.88
C LEU A 94 -13.57 -4.30 7.54
N ILE A 95 -13.12 -3.54 8.55
CA ILE A 95 -12.47 -2.25 8.35
C ILE A 95 -11.13 -2.43 7.63
N VAL A 96 -10.31 -3.37 8.09
CA VAL A 96 -8.99 -3.67 7.51
C VAL A 96 -9.12 -4.20 6.10
N PHE A 97 -10.13 -5.03 5.83
CA PHE A 97 -10.41 -5.51 4.47
C PHE A 97 -10.67 -4.35 3.49
N ILE A 98 -11.58 -3.43 3.83
CA ILE A 98 -11.90 -2.27 2.99
C ILE A 98 -10.67 -1.39 2.76
N GLN A 99 -9.86 -1.17 3.80
CA GLN A 99 -8.68 -0.32 3.72
C GLN A 99 -7.52 -0.98 2.98
N GLY A 100 -7.40 -2.30 3.09
CA GLY A 100 -6.48 -3.10 2.28
C GLY A 100 -6.83 -3.03 0.81
N LEU A 101 -8.11 -3.21 0.46
CA LEU A 101 -8.59 -3.05 -0.92
C LEU A 101 -8.27 -1.67 -1.48
N ARG A 102 -8.45 -0.60 -0.70
CA ARG A 102 -8.06 0.75 -1.13
C ARG A 102 -6.58 0.81 -1.50
N LEU A 103 -5.70 0.30 -0.64
CA LEU A 103 -4.25 0.29 -0.89
C LEU A 103 -3.90 -0.50 -2.16
N GLU A 104 -4.55 -1.64 -2.35
CA GLU A 104 -4.34 -2.49 -3.52
C GLU A 104 -4.80 -1.81 -4.81
N TYR A 105 -6.00 -1.21 -4.83
CA TYR A 105 -6.54 -0.55 -6.01
C TYR A 105 -5.84 0.77 -6.34
N TYR A 106 -5.55 1.62 -5.35
CA TYR A 106 -5.05 2.97 -5.59
C TYR A 106 -3.52 3.06 -5.61
N GLU A 107 -2.80 2.28 -4.81
CA GLU A 107 -1.34 2.36 -4.75
C GLU A 107 -0.63 1.26 -5.55
N LEU A 108 -1.21 0.05 -5.66
CA LEU A 108 -0.59 -1.08 -6.36
C LEU A 108 -1.10 -1.20 -7.80
N PHE A 109 -2.41 -1.37 -8.02
CA PHE A 109 -2.97 -1.58 -9.35
C PHE A 109 -2.83 -0.36 -10.25
N SER A 110 -2.94 0.86 -9.73
CA SER A 110 -2.73 2.08 -10.53
C SER A 110 -1.34 2.22 -11.17
N LYS A 111 -0.32 1.54 -10.62
CA LYS A 111 1.05 1.59 -11.13
C LYS A 111 1.36 0.56 -12.21
N TYR A 112 0.65 -0.57 -12.22
CA TYR A 112 0.97 -1.73 -13.05
C TYR A 112 -0.18 -2.19 -13.95
N TYR A 113 -1.41 -1.76 -13.69
CA TYR A 113 -2.61 -2.20 -14.38
C TYR A 113 -3.33 -1.00 -15.02
N ASP A 114 -3.29 -0.95 -16.36
CA ASP A 114 -3.87 0.14 -17.16
C ASP A 114 -5.37 -0.10 -17.50
N GLY A 115 -5.96 -1.19 -17.01
CA GLY A 115 -7.38 -1.51 -17.23
C GLY A 115 -7.76 -1.84 -18.68
N SER A 116 -6.81 -1.86 -19.61
CA SER A 116 -7.03 -2.14 -21.02
C SER A 116 -6.90 -3.65 -21.30
N GLY A 117 -8.01 -4.27 -21.72
CA GLY A 117 -8.05 -5.68 -22.09
C GLY A 117 -9.43 -6.10 -22.57
N LEU A 118 -9.49 -7.11 -23.45
CA LEU A 118 -10.76 -7.74 -23.84
C LEU A 118 -11.07 -8.87 -22.87
N GLN A 119 -12.24 -8.82 -22.23
CA GLN A 119 -12.70 -9.94 -21.39
C GLN A 119 -12.94 -11.17 -22.28
N PHE A 120 -12.19 -12.23 -22.05
CA PHE A 120 -12.38 -13.50 -22.76
C PHE A 120 -13.75 -14.09 -22.39
N LYS A 121 -14.65 -14.22 -23.37
CA LYS A 121 -15.89 -14.97 -23.25
C LYS A 121 -15.73 -16.30 -24.01
N PRO A 122 -15.56 -17.44 -23.30
CA PRO A 122 -15.54 -18.73 -23.96
C PRO A 122 -16.89 -19.02 -24.61
N ILE A 123 -16.87 -19.83 -25.67
CA ILE A 123 -18.08 -20.36 -26.29
C ILE A 123 -18.58 -21.50 -25.41
N THR A 124 -19.69 -21.28 -24.70
CA THR A 124 -20.39 -22.36 -23.98
C THR A 124 -21.30 -23.08 -24.96
N ILE A 125 -21.10 -24.38 -25.12
CA ILE A 125 -22.05 -25.27 -25.78
C ILE A 125 -23.08 -25.63 -24.71
N ASP A 126 -24.23 -24.98 -24.72
CA ASP A 126 -25.39 -25.47 -23.96
C ASP A 126 -25.73 -26.84 -24.54
N SER A 127 -25.49 -27.90 -23.75
CA SER A 127 -26.03 -29.21 -24.05
C SER A 127 -27.54 -29.10 -23.89
N VAL A 128 -28.21 -28.86 -25.02
CA VAL A 128 -29.66 -28.97 -25.16
C VAL A 128 -30.02 -30.41 -24.80
N GLU A 129 -30.59 -30.59 -23.61
CA GLU A 129 -31.39 -31.75 -23.24
C GLU A 129 -32.83 -31.56 -23.71
#